data_AF-A0A970BY14-F1
#
_entry.id   AF-A0A970BY14-F1
#
_cell.length_a   1.000
_cell.length_b   1.000
_cell.length_c   1.000
_cell.angle_alpha   90.00
_cell.angle_beta   90.00
_cell.angle_gamma   90.00
#
_symmetry.space_group_name_H-M   'P 1'
#
loop_
_entity.id
_entity.type
_entity.pdbx_description
1 polymer ?
#
loop_
_entity_poly.entity_id
_entity_poly.type
_entity_poly.pdbx_seq_one_letter_code
_entity_poly.pdbx_strand_id
1 'polypeptide(L)' 'MHMADALISPAVGGAMWAASGVAVAYSARKVRDELDESRIPLMGVAGAFVFAAQMLNFAIPGTGSSGHLGGALLLA' A
#
# COMPACT_ATOMS: atom_id res chain seq x y z
N MET A 1 -1.07 7.59 -3.43
CA MET A 1 -2.20 8.20 -4.16
C MET A 1 -3.20 7.10 -4.41
N HIS A 2 -4.49 7.37 -4.21
CA HIS A 2 -5.55 6.44 -4.60
C HIS A 2 -6.27 7.00 -5.82
N MET A 3 -6.63 6.11 -6.74
CA MET A 3 -7.26 6.45 -8.01
C MET A 3 -8.56 5.67 -8.14
N ALA A 4 -9.61 6.29 -8.68
CA ALA A 4 -10.87 5.60 -8.93
C ALA A 4 -10.72 4.49 -9.99
N ASP A 5 -11.48 3.40 -9.82
CA ASP A 5 -11.37 2.19 -10.65
C ASP A 5 -11.56 2.46 -12.15
N ALA A 6 -12.44 3.41 -12.50
CA ALA A 6 -12.76 3.75 -13.89
C ALA A 6 -11.61 4.44 -14.64
N LEU A 7 -10.53 4.82 -13.96
CA LEU A 7 -9.41 5.58 -14.54
C LEU A 7 -8.30 4.68 -15.12
N ILE A 8 -8.40 3.35 -14.97
CA ILE A 8 -7.42 2.41 -15.54
C ILE A 8 -8.09 1.42 -16.50
N SER A 9 -7.39 1.07 -17.58
CA SER A 9 -7.85 -0.01 -18.44
C SER A 9 -7.69 -1.37 -17.74
N PRO A 10 -8.52 -2.38 -18.06
CA PRO A 10 -8.39 -3.71 -17.49
C PRO A 10 -7.00 -4.33 -17.70
N ALA A 11 -6.35 -4.05 -18.84
CA ALA A 11 -5.01 -4.52 -19.14
C ALA A 11 -3.96 -3.93 -18.18
N VAL A 12 -4.01 -2.61 -17.93
CA VAL A 12 -3.10 -1.94 -16.97
C VAL A 12 -3.38 -2.41 -15.54
N GLY A 13 -4.65 -2.51 -15.16
CA GLY A 13 -5.04 -3.03 -13.85
C GLY A 13 -4.55 -4.45 -13.59
N GLY A 14 -4.71 -5.35 -14.58
CA GLY A 14 -4.20 -6.71 -14.50
C GLY A 14 -2.68 -6.78 -14.34
N ALA A 15 -1.93 -5.94 -15.08
CA ALA A 15 -0.47 -5.86 -14.95
C ALA A 15 -0.05 -5.38 -13.55
N MET A 16 -0.70 -4.35 -13.01
CA MET A 16 -0.40 -3.83 -11.67
C MET A 16 -0.78 -4.80 -10.56
N TRP A 17 -1.88 -5.56 -10.72
CA TRP A 17 -2.23 -6.65 -9.81
C TRP A 17 -1.18 -7.74 -9.82
N ALA A 18 -0.70 -8.17 -10.99
CA ALA A 18 0.35 -9.18 -11.09
C ALA A 18 1.64 -8.71 -10.40
N ALA A 19 2.10 -7.49 -10.68
CA ALA A 19 3.28 -6.91 -10.06
C ALA A 19 3.12 -6.81 -8.52
N SER A 20 1.97 -6.34 -8.05
CA SER A 20 1.68 -6.24 -6.61
C SER A 20 1.63 -7.61 -5.94
N GLY A 21 1.01 -8.61 -6.59
CA GLY A 21 0.96 -9.98 -6.11
C GLY A 21 2.36 -10.59 -5.95
N VAL A 22 3.26 -10.37 -6.92
CA VAL A 22 4.66 -10.79 -6.81
C VAL A 22 5.36 -10.12 -5.62
N ALA A 23 5.20 -8.82 -5.45
CA ALA A 23 5.82 -8.07 -4.34
C ALA A 23 5.30 -8.53 -2.96
N VAL A 24 3.99 -8.78 -2.84
CA VAL A 24 3.37 -9.31 -1.62
C VAL A 24 3.88 -10.73 -1.33
N ALA A 25 3.91 -11.62 -2.35
CA ALA A 25 4.38 -12.99 -2.18
C ALA A 25 5.86 -13.03 -1.75
N TYR A 26 6.70 -12.19 -2.36
CA TYR A 26 8.11 -12.06 -1.96
C TYR A 26 8.25 -11.56 -0.52
N SER A 27 7.57 -10.48 -0.18
CA SER A 27 7.61 -9.89 1.17
C SER A 27 7.11 -10.86 2.24
N ALA A 28 6.02 -11.59 1.97
CA ALA A 28 5.47 -12.58 2.88
C ALA A 28 6.44 -13.76 3.11
N ARG A 29 7.15 -14.20 2.06
CA ARG A 29 8.20 -15.22 2.20
C ARG A 29 9.35 -14.72 3.06
N LYS A 30 9.82 -13.50 2.82
CA LYS A 30 10.90 -12.89 3.60
C LYS A 30 10.53 -12.73 5.08
N VAL A 31 9.32 -12.25 5.37
CA VAL A 31 8.81 -12.15 6.74
C VAL A 31 8.78 -13.54 7.39
N ARG A 32 8.26 -14.57 6.73
CA ARG A 32 8.26 -15.92 7.30
C ARG A 32 9.67 -16.44 7.63
N ASP A 33 10.65 -16.13 6.79
CA ASP A 33 11.99 -16.69 6.90
C ASP A 33 12.88 -15.87 7.87
N GLU A 34 12.61 -14.58 8.09
CA GLU A 34 13.46 -13.65 8.85
C GLU A 34 12.78 -12.95 10.06
N LEU A 35 11.47 -13.13 10.28
CA LEU A 35 10.74 -12.40 11.32
C LEU A 35 11.07 -12.90 12.72
N ASP A 36 11.47 -11.96 13.57
CA ASP A 36 11.43 -12.12 15.02
C ASP A 36 10.01 -11.83 15.54
N GLU A 37 9.40 -12.78 16.26
CA GLU A 37 8.05 -12.67 16.80
C GLU A 37 7.85 -11.42 17.68
N SER A 38 8.93 -10.94 18.32
CA SER A 38 8.90 -9.70 19.11
C SER A 38 8.52 -8.45 18.29
N ARG A 39 8.68 -8.50 16.96
CA ARG A 39 8.35 -7.40 16.04
C ARG A 39 6.91 -7.43 15.55
N ILE A 40 6.14 -8.50 15.80
CA ILE A 40 4.75 -8.62 15.37
C ILE A 40 3.88 -7.44 15.87
N PRO A 41 3.94 -7.04 17.16
CA PRO A 41 3.17 -5.90 17.65
C PRO A 41 3.53 -4.59 16.94
N LEU A 42 4.83 -4.37 16.66
CA LEU A 42 5.31 -3.19 15.96
C LEU A 42 4.79 -3.14 14.52
N MET A 43 4.81 -4.27 13.80
CA MET A 43 4.25 -4.34 12.44
C MET A 43 2.75 -4.01 12.41
N GLY A 44 2.00 -4.48 13.41
CA GLY A 44 0.58 -4.15 13.57
C GLY A 44 0.34 -2.66 13.78
N VAL A 45 1.06 -2.05 14.74
CA VAL A 45 0.95 -0.61 15.03
C VAL A 45 1.40 0.24 13.85
N ALA A 46 2.50 -0.12 13.20
CA ALA A 46 3.00 0.59 12.02
C ALA A 46 2.01 0.53 10.85
N GLY A 47 1.39 -0.64 10.61
CA GLY A 47 0.32 -0.78 9.62
C GLY A 47 -0.90 0.09 9.94
N ALA A 48 -1.36 0.09 11.20
CA ALA A 48 -2.47 0.92 11.65
C ALA A 48 -2.16 2.43 11.53
N PHE A 49 -0.92 2.83 11.85
CA PHE A 49 -0.46 4.20 11.70
C PHE A 49 -0.46 4.65 10.24
N VAL A 50 0.10 3.83 9.32
CA VAL A 50 0.09 4.14 7.89
C VAL A 50 -1.34 4.27 7.37
N PHE A 51 -2.23 3.35 7.76
CA PHE A 51 -3.65 3.44 7.38
C PHE A 51 -4.28 4.77 7.84
N ALA A 52 -4.11 5.13 9.11
CA ALA A 52 -4.65 6.37 9.67
C ALA A 52 -4.03 7.62 8.99
N ALA A 53 -2.71 7.62 8.78
CA ALA A 53 -2.01 8.71 8.11
C ALA A 53 -2.47 8.89 6.65
N GLN A 54 -2.84 7.81 5.96
CA GLN A 54 -3.35 7.86 4.59
C GLN A 54 -4.81 8.30 4.49
N MET A 55 -5.60 8.19 5.57
CA MET A 55 -6.94 8.76 5.64
C MET A 55 -6.92 10.29 5.65
N LEU A 56 -5.80 10.92 6.04
CA LEU A 56 -5.54 12.32 5.76
C LEU A 56 -5.25 12.49 4.26
N ASN A 57 -6.31 12.63 3.49
CA ASN A 57 -6.26 12.72 2.04
C ASN A 57 -6.91 14.00 1.51
N PHE A 58 -6.44 14.43 0.35
CA PHE A 58 -6.84 15.66 -0.32
C PHE A 58 -7.36 15.31 -1.72
N ALA A 59 -8.61 15.65 -2.00
CA ALA A 59 -9.19 15.45 -3.33
C ALA A 59 -8.47 16.34 -4.36
N ILE A 60 -8.16 15.77 -5.53
CA ILE A 60 -7.54 16.51 -6.64
C ILE A 60 -8.64 16.85 -7.66
N PRO A 61 -9.04 18.13 -7.78
CA PRO A 61 -10.15 18.53 -8.64
C PRO A 61 -9.97 18.06 -10.09
N GLY A 62 -11.06 17.54 -10.69
CA GLY A 62 -11.10 17.16 -12.10
C GLY A 62 -10.42 15.82 -12.45
N THR A 63 -9.77 15.15 -11.50
CA THR A 63 -9.04 13.90 -11.77
C THR A 63 -9.75 12.63 -11.29
N GLY A 64 -10.75 12.75 -10.41
CA GLY A 64 -11.35 11.59 -9.73
C GLY A 64 -10.39 10.85 -8.79
N SER A 65 -9.31 11.50 -8.37
CA SER A 65 -8.22 10.94 -7.57
C SER A 65 -7.99 11.76 -6.30
N SER A 66 -7.27 11.18 -5.33
CA SER A 66 -6.85 11.88 -4.11
C SER A 66 -5.37 11.67 -3.79
N GLY A 67 -4.78 12.71 -3.20
CA GLY A 67 -3.44 12.67 -2.64
C GLY A 67 -3.41 12.42 -1.15
N HIS A 68 -2.36 11.76 -0.68
CA HIS A 68 -2.15 11.47 0.74
C HIS A 68 -0.67 11.18 1.00
N LEU A 69 -0.31 11.08 2.28
CA LEU A 69 1.05 10.73 2.70
C LEU A 69 1.45 9.33 2.18
N GLY A 70 2.63 9.21 1.60
CA GLY A 70 3.13 7.95 1.05
C GLY A 70 3.47 6.96 2.16
N GLY A 71 2.75 5.84 2.25
CA GLY A 71 2.96 4.84 3.31
C GLY A 71 4.35 4.20 3.25
N ALA A 72 4.89 4.00 2.05
CA ALA A 72 6.25 3.51 1.85
C ALA A 72 7.31 4.46 2.42
N LEU A 73 7.11 5.79 2.33
CA LEU A 73 8.02 6.77 2.92
C LEU A 73 7.97 6.76 4.45
N LEU A 74 6.82 6.44 5.04
CA LEU A 74 6.64 6.36 6.49
C LEU A 74 7.27 5.09 7.12
N LEU A 75 7.50 4.06 6.31
CA LEU A 75 8.04 2.76 6.75
C LEU A 75 9.49 2.51 6.27
N ALA A 76 10.05 3.37 5.43
CA ALA A 76 11.42 3.32 4.94
C ALA A 76 12.39 3.97 5.92
#